data_AF-A0A434N1N2-F1
#
_entry.id   AF-A0A434N1N2-F1
#
_cell.length_a   1.000
_cell.length_b   1.000
_cell.length_c   1.000
_cell.angle_alpha   90.00
_cell.angle_beta   90.00
_cell.angle_gamma   90.00
#
_symmetry.space_group_name_H-M   'P 1'
#
loop_
_entity.id
_entity.type
_entity.pdbx_description
1 polymer ?
#
loop_
_entity_poly.entity_id
_entity_poly.type
_entity_poly.pdbx_seq_one_letter_code
_entity_poly.pdbx_strand_id
1 'polypeptide(L)'
;MDELSRKRPTIFIEGLPESEHEIARTFSRQLSALPQFVDRFRPALSLFDCCDAKIVELRAHRDQMRSENPDPEDDRYGPEFFADSKIFVEWMNIAARDGALTIGDLLELLEETRTTINKFPTVLAQIQGSGIDGVFDFFDSKFPGAKLIRNAFAHPSTLSNTPAEMRRNMHTGGSSRLVAVPSGEASYMISGISGRVVTVTKNGQILEFEMSQETFDTLAAILLKFYQALGPAETETRRLWDEWRGSLIS
;
A
#
# COMPACT_ATOMS: atom_id res chain seq x y z
N MET A 1 6.66 4.49 -15.30
CA MET A 1 5.20 4.41 -15.49
C MET A 1 4.87 3.63 -16.75
N ASP A 2 5.37 4.09 -17.91
CA ASP A 2 5.17 3.43 -19.21
C ASP A 2 5.56 1.94 -19.21
N GLU A 3 6.56 1.55 -18.42
CA GLU A 3 7.02 0.17 -18.36
C GLU A 3 6.01 -0.82 -17.74
N LEU A 4 5.34 -0.50 -16.62
CA LEU A 4 4.37 -1.42 -16.00
C LEU A 4 3.13 -1.57 -16.88
N SER A 5 2.65 -0.47 -17.46
CA SER A 5 1.52 -0.49 -18.39
C SER A 5 1.83 -1.29 -19.65
N ARG A 6 3.07 -1.22 -20.17
CA ARG A 6 3.52 -2.02 -21.33
C ARG A 6 3.66 -3.50 -21.02
N LYS A 7 3.91 -3.88 -19.77
CA LYS A 7 4.04 -5.27 -19.32
C LYS A 7 2.71 -5.89 -18.88
N ARG A 8 1.61 -5.14 -18.96
CA ARG A 8 0.28 -5.65 -18.63
C ARG A 8 -0.14 -6.74 -19.64
N PRO A 9 -0.57 -7.92 -19.18
CA PRO A 9 -1.01 -8.98 -20.08
C PRO A 9 -2.27 -8.57 -20.84
N THR A 10 -2.34 -8.96 -22.10
CA THR A 10 -3.53 -8.75 -22.95
C THR A 10 -4.34 -10.05 -23.03
N ILE A 11 -5.63 -9.96 -22.75
CA ILE A 11 -6.57 -11.09 -22.89
C ILE A 11 -7.41 -10.85 -24.14
N PHE A 12 -7.29 -11.75 -25.11
CA PHE A 12 -7.98 -11.65 -26.39
C PHE A 12 -9.37 -12.25 -26.28
N ILE A 13 -10.40 -11.39 -26.19
CA ILE A 13 -11.76 -11.80 -25.81
C ILE A 13 -12.46 -12.54 -26.95
N GLU A 14 -12.24 -12.12 -28.18
CA GLU A 14 -12.98 -12.62 -29.35
C GLU A 14 -12.69 -14.10 -29.65
N GLY A 15 -11.51 -14.60 -29.26
CA GLY A 15 -11.14 -16.01 -29.40
C GLY A 15 -11.71 -16.93 -28.32
N LEU A 16 -12.29 -16.37 -27.25
CA LEU A 16 -12.79 -17.15 -26.13
C LEU A 16 -14.19 -17.70 -26.39
N PRO A 17 -14.61 -18.77 -25.68
CA PRO A 17 -16.00 -19.18 -25.62
C PRO A 17 -16.91 -18.00 -25.26
N GLU A 18 -18.04 -17.86 -25.93
CA GLU A 18 -18.97 -16.74 -25.70
C GLU A 18 -19.42 -16.65 -24.23
N SER A 19 -19.56 -17.81 -23.56
CA SER A 19 -19.87 -17.90 -22.13
C SER A 19 -18.83 -17.23 -21.22
N GLU A 20 -17.61 -16.98 -21.71
CA GLU A 20 -16.52 -16.37 -20.94
C GLU A 20 -16.30 -14.88 -21.26
N HIS A 21 -17.04 -14.29 -22.22
CA HIS A 21 -16.79 -12.92 -22.67
C HIS A 21 -17.02 -11.87 -21.58
N GLU A 22 -18.09 -12.01 -20.79
CA GLU A 22 -18.39 -11.05 -19.71
C GLU A 22 -17.31 -11.06 -18.63
N ILE A 23 -16.85 -12.24 -18.24
CA ILE A 23 -15.81 -12.37 -17.23
C ILE A 23 -14.45 -11.89 -17.76
N ALA A 24 -14.14 -12.15 -19.03
CA ALA A 24 -12.93 -11.64 -19.67
C ALA A 24 -12.89 -10.11 -19.71
N ARG A 25 -14.03 -9.44 -19.97
CA ARG A 25 -14.15 -7.97 -19.90
C ARG A 25 -13.93 -7.46 -18.49
N THR A 26 -14.50 -8.12 -17.48
CA THR A 26 -14.33 -7.74 -16.07
C THR A 26 -12.87 -7.91 -15.64
N PHE A 27 -12.26 -9.04 -15.96
CA PHE A 27 -10.85 -9.30 -15.71
C PHE A 27 -9.95 -8.26 -16.39
N SER A 28 -10.20 -7.92 -17.66
CA SER A 28 -9.42 -6.89 -18.38
C SER A 28 -9.53 -5.50 -17.77
N ARG A 29 -10.70 -5.14 -17.22
CA ARG A 29 -10.89 -3.88 -16.48
C ARG A 29 -10.08 -3.86 -15.19
N GLN A 30 -10.12 -4.95 -14.41
CA GLN A 30 -9.34 -5.09 -13.18
C GLN A 30 -7.83 -4.99 -13.47
N LEU A 31 -7.33 -5.72 -14.48
CA LEU A 31 -5.93 -5.64 -14.90
C LEU A 31 -5.51 -4.21 -15.31
N SER A 32 -6.43 -3.46 -15.91
CA SER A 32 -6.19 -2.07 -16.32
C SER A 32 -6.17 -1.09 -15.16
N ALA A 33 -6.81 -1.41 -14.04
CA ALA A 33 -6.86 -0.57 -12.85
C ALA A 33 -5.63 -0.75 -11.95
N LEU A 34 -5.02 -1.93 -11.91
CA LEU A 34 -3.90 -2.25 -11.02
C LEU A 34 -2.72 -1.24 -11.04
N PRO A 35 -2.21 -0.77 -12.20
CA PRO A 35 -1.09 0.17 -12.21
C PRO A 35 -1.38 1.49 -11.49
N GLN A 36 -2.64 1.91 -11.44
CA GLN A 36 -3.05 3.17 -10.82
C GLN A 36 -2.75 3.19 -9.33
N PHE A 37 -2.77 2.04 -8.64
CA PHE A 37 -2.43 1.98 -7.22
C PHE A 37 -0.94 2.19 -7.00
N VAL A 38 -0.07 1.55 -7.80
CA VAL A 38 1.38 1.81 -7.73
C VAL A 38 1.67 3.29 -8.00
N ASP A 39 0.99 3.87 -9.00
CA ASP A 39 1.17 5.28 -9.36
C ASP A 39 0.66 6.25 -8.29
N ARG A 40 -0.39 5.90 -7.53
CA ARG A 40 -0.90 6.70 -6.40
C ARG A 40 0.06 6.76 -5.22
N PHE A 41 0.91 5.75 -5.03
CA PHE A 41 1.89 5.78 -3.93
C PHE A 41 2.96 6.86 -4.13
N ARG A 42 3.34 7.14 -5.38
CA ARG A 42 4.39 8.11 -5.73
C ARG A 42 4.12 9.54 -5.23
N PRO A 43 2.94 10.17 -5.49
CA PRO A 43 2.64 11.49 -4.96
C PRO A 43 2.57 11.51 -3.43
N ALA A 44 2.06 10.45 -2.79
CA ALA A 44 2.07 10.33 -1.34
C ALA A 44 3.50 10.33 -0.79
N LEU A 45 4.40 9.51 -1.37
CA LEU A 45 5.81 9.48 -1.01
C LEU A 45 6.50 10.84 -1.22
N SER A 46 6.24 11.50 -2.36
CA SER A 46 6.84 12.80 -2.69
C SER A 46 6.39 13.89 -1.71
N LEU A 47 5.12 13.86 -1.32
CA LEU A 47 4.60 14.77 -0.30
C LEU A 47 5.25 14.52 1.06
N PHE A 48 5.38 13.24 1.44
CA PHE A 48 6.04 12.84 2.67
C PHE A 48 7.48 13.38 2.73
N ASP A 49 8.27 13.17 1.67
CA ASP A 49 9.66 13.63 1.57
C ASP A 49 9.78 15.16 1.67
N CYS A 50 8.87 15.88 1.02
CA CYS A 50 8.82 17.34 1.10
C CYS A 50 8.57 17.82 2.53
N CYS A 51 7.60 17.20 3.23
CA CYS A 51 7.27 17.56 4.61
C CYS A 51 8.43 17.23 5.56
N ASP A 52 9.05 16.06 5.41
CA ASP A 52 10.20 15.65 6.24
C ASP A 52 11.38 16.62 6.06
N ALA A 53 11.73 16.95 4.81
CA ALA A 53 12.77 17.94 4.52
C ALA A 53 12.48 19.31 5.15
N LYS A 54 11.22 19.78 5.12
CA LYS A 54 10.81 21.04 5.73
C LYS A 54 10.89 21.00 7.26
N ILE A 55 10.52 19.88 7.88
CA ILE A 55 10.65 19.69 9.32
C ILE A 55 12.13 19.71 9.73
N VAL A 56 13.01 19.08 8.96
CA VAL A 56 14.47 19.11 9.19
C VAL A 56 15.02 20.53 9.07
N GLU A 57 14.64 21.28 8.03
CA GLU A 57 15.02 22.68 7.83
C GLU A 57 14.59 23.57 9.01
N LEU A 58 13.32 23.47 9.41
CA LEU A 58 12.79 24.22 10.56
C LEU A 58 13.56 23.89 11.84
N ARG A 59 13.83 22.60 12.10
CA ARG A 59 14.60 22.17 13.29
C ARG A 59 16.01 22.76 13.27
N ALA A 60 16.70 22.70 12.14
CA ALA A 60 18.04 23.28 12.00
C ALA A 60 18.02 24.80 12.23
N HIS A 61 17.02 25.50 11.69
CA HIS A 61 16.86 26.93 11.91
C HIS A 61 16.63 27.26 13.40
N ARG A 62 15.73 26.53 14.08
CA ARG A 62 15.49 26.68 15.52
C ARG A 62 16.76 26.43 16.33
N ASP A 63 17.51 25.38 16.00
CA ASP A 63 18.73 25.02 16.72
C ASP A 63 19.83 26.08 16.52
N GLN A 64 19.93 26.67 15.31
CA GLN A 64 20.78 27.82 15.05
C GLN A 64 20.37 29.04 15.89
N MET A 65 19.09 29.41 15.89
CA MET A 65 18.59 30.56 16.67
C MET A 65 18.85 30.39 18.17
N ARG A 66 18.69 29.17 18.71
CA ARG A 66 19.04 28.84 20.11
C ARG A 66 20.54 28.95 20.40
N SER A 67 21.39 28.66 19.42
CA SER A 67 22.83 28.83 19.57
C SER A 67 23.26 30.29 19.58
N GLU A 68 22.53 31.16 18.87
CA GLU A 68 22.76 32.60 18.81
C GLU A 68 22.17 33.34 20.04
N ASN A 69 21.05 32.86 20.59
CA ASN A 69 20.43 33.38 21.81
C ASN A 69 20.11 32.24 22.79
N PRO A 70 21.02 31.93 23.72
CA PRO A 70 20.91 30.78 24.61
C PRO A 70 19.99 31.00 25.81
N ASP A 71 19.34 32.16 25.94
CA ASP A 71 18.44 32.44 27.07
C ASP A 71 17.26 31.44 27.07
N PRO A 72 17.20 30.52 28.04
CA PRO A 72 16.18 29.47 28.07
C PRO A 72 14.79 30.00 28.40
N GLU A 73 14.67 31.24 28.90
CA GLU A 73 13.37 31.88 29.16
C GLU A 73 12.84 32.66 27.96
N ASP A 74 13.61 32.75 26.88
CA ASP A 74 13.19 33.41 25.65
C ASP A 74 12.27 32.51 24.81
N ASP A 75 10.99 32.47 25.20
CA ASP A 75 9.93 31.70 24.52
C ASP A 75 9.45 32.36 23.20
N ARG A 76 10.14 33.39 22.70
CA ARG A 76 9.82 34.03 21.42
C ARG A 76 9.85 33.07 20.23
N TYR A 77 10.45 31.90 20.40
CA TYR A 77 10.58 30.87 19.37
C TYR A 77 9.58 29.71 19.50
N GLY A 78 8.75 29.69 20.55
CA GLY A 78 7.82 28.58 20.79
C GLY A 78 6.66 28.57 19.80
N PRO A 79 5.71 29.52 19.87
CA PRO A 79 4.41 29.38 19.23
C PRO A 79 4.45 29.31 17.70
N GLU A 80 5.25 30.14 17.03
CA GLU A 80 5.33 30.20 15.57
C GLU A 80 6.01 28.95 14.99
N PHE A 81 7.13 28.51 15.58
CA PHE A 81 7.78 27.25 15.19
C PHE A 81 6.84 26.05 15.35
N PHE A 82 6.07 25.99 16.45
CA PHE A 82 5.11 24.92 16.67
C PHE A 82 3.97 24.96 15.66
N ALA A 83 3.50 26.15 15.27
CA ALA A 83 2.47 26.30 14.25
C ALA A 83 2.96 25.83 12.86
N ASP A 84 4.17 26.25 12.46
CA ASP A 84 4.74 25.91 11.16
C ASP A 84 5.12 24.43 11.08
N SER A 85 5.72 23.86 12.12
CA SER A 85 6.03 22.42 12.13
C SER A 85 4.76 21.57 12.15
N LYS A 86 3.68 22.05 12.80
CA LYS A 86 2.41 21.32 12.87
C LYS A 86 1.78 21.11 11.51
N ILE A 87 1.77 22.12 10.62
CA ILE A 87 1.17 21.95 9.29
C ILE A 87 1.92 20.88 8.48
N PHE A 88 3.25 20.84 8.51
CA PHE A 88 4.02 19.80 7.81
C PHE A 88 3.80 18.42 8.43
N VAL A 89 3.66 18.32 9.75
CA VAL A 89 3.31 17.05 10.41
C VAL A 89 1.92 16.57 10.00
N GLU A 90 0.93 17.44 9.89
CA GLU A 90 -0.42 17.10 9.42
C GLU A 90 -0.40 16.61 7.97
N TRP A 91 0.34 17.28 7.09
CA TRP A 91 0.47 16.86 5.68
C TRP A 91 1.23 15.54 5.55
N MET A 92 2.26 15.31 6.37
CA MET A 92 2.96 14.03 6.46
C MET A 92 2.01 12.90 6.91
N ASN A 93 1.11 13.17 7.85
CA ASN A 93 0.07 12.22 8.26
C ASN A 93 -0.92 11.91 7.12
N ILE A 94 -1.30 12.91 6.33
CA ILE A 94 -2.14 12.71 5.13
C ILE A 94 -1.41 11.81 4.11
N ALA A 95 -0.13 12.08 3.85
CA ALA A 95 0.68 11.26 2.94
C ALA A 95 0.81 9.80 3.42
N ALA A 96 1.10 9.59 4.71
CA ALA A 96 1.18 8.25 5.29
C ALA A 96 -0.15 7.49 5.21
N ARG A 97 -1.26 8.19 5.47
CA ARG A 97 -2.61 7.63 5.32
C ARG A 97 -2.88 7.20 3.88
N ASP A 98 -2.56 8.05 2.91
CA ASP A 98 -2.75 7.73 1.48
C ASP A 98 -1.87 6.56 1.03
N GLY A 99 -0.63 6.49 1.52
CA GLY A 99 0.26 5.33 1.33
C GLY A 99 -0.35 4.03 1.89
N ALA A 100 -0.86 4.06 3.12
CA ALA A 100 -1.51 2.91 3.76
C ALA A 100 -2.76 2.43 2.99
N LEU A 101 -3.60 3.37 2.53
CA LEU A 101 -4.79 3.07 1.72
C LEU A 101 -4.38 2.43 0.39
N THR A 102 -3.38 3.00 -0.27
CA THR A 102 -2.87 2.52 -1.55
C THR A 102 -2.36 1.07 -1.48
N ILE A 103 -1.57 0.73 -0.45
CA ILE A 103 -1.08 -0.64 -0.24
C ILE A 103 -2.25 -1.61 -0.03
N GLY A 104 -3.22 -1.23 0.81
CA GLY A 104 -4.37 -2.07 1.10
C GLY A 104 -5.32 -2.26 -0.08
N ASP A 105 -5.62 -1.20 -0.83
CA ASP A 105 -6.49 -1.25 -2.00
C ASP A 105 -5.86 -2.07 -3.14
N LEU A 106 -4.52 -2.04 -3.30
CA LEU A 106 -3.83 -2.92 -4.24
C LEU A 106 -4.05 -4.39 -3.90
N LEU A 107 -3.88 -4.78 -2.62
CA LEU A 107 -4.13 -6.15 -2.17
C LEU A 107 -5.57 -6.57 -2.43
N GLU A 108 -6.54 -5.71 -2.09
CA GLU A 108 -7.96 -5.98 -2.30
C GLU A 108 -8.28 -6.21 -3.79
N LEU A 109 -7.78 -5.37 -4.69
CA LEU A 109 -7.98 -5.56 -6.12
C LEU A 109 -7.27 -6.82 -6.65
N LEU A 110 -6.08 -7.17 -6.14
CA LEU A 110 -5.40 -8.42 -6.51
C LEU A 110 -6.23 -9.65 -6.12
N GLU A 111 -6.82 -9.66 -4.93
CA GLU A 111 -7.70 -10.75 -4.47
C GLU A 111 -9.02 -10.84 -5.23
N GLU A 112 -9.63 -9.70 -5.56
CA GLU A 112 -10.81 -9.65 -6.43
C GLU A 112 -10.49 -10.18 -7.83
N THR A 113 -9.32 -9.81 -8.36
CA THR A 113 -8.82 -10.29 -9.65
C THR A 113 -8.61 -11.80 -9.60
N ARG A 114 -8.01 -12.34 -8.53
CA ARG A 114 -7.88 -13.78 -8.29
C ARG A 114 -9.24 -14.49 -8.23
N THR A 115 -10.20 -13.91 -7.53
CA THR A 115 -11.57 -14.44 -7.45
C THR A 115 -12.24 -14.48 -8.83
N THR A 116 -11.95 -13.49 -9.67
CA THR A 116 -12.41 -13.44 -11.06
C THR A 116 -11.75 -14.54 -11.90
N ILE A 117 -10.44 -14.75 -11.76
CA ILE A 117 -9.73 -15.85 -12.44
C ILE A 117 -10.34 -17.22 -12.10
N ASN A 118 -10.69 -17.46 -10.84
CA ASN A 118 -11.29 -18.74 -10.42
C ASN A 118 -12.63 -19.06 -11.11
N LYS A 119 -13.28 -18.06 -11.69
CA LYS A 119 -14.54 -18.19 -12.44
C LYS A 119 -14.32 -18.17 -13.96
N PHE A 120 -13.07 -18.10 -14.42
CA PHE A 120 -12.68 -17.94 -15.82
C PHE A 120 -11.92 -19.19 -16.28
N PRO A 121 -12.62 -20.24 -16.75
CA PRO A 121 -12.02 -21.57 -16.97
C PRO A 121 -10.79 -21.55 -17.88
N THR A 122 -10.84 -20.85 -19.01
CA THR A 122 -9.68 -20.76 -19.94
C THR A 122 -8.45 -20.20 -19.25
N VAL A 123 -8.57 -19.08 -18.52
CA VAL A 123 -7.43 -18.47 -17.81
C VAL A 123 -7.00 -19.35 -16.63
N LEU A 124 -7.95 -19.88 -15.86
CA LEU A 124 -7.67 -20.73 -14.71
C LEU A 124 -6.85 -21.96 -15.09
N ALA A 125 -7.19 -22.62 -16.20
CA ALA A 125 -6.46 -23.79 -16.69
C ALA A 125 -4.99 -23.49 -16.99
N GLN A 126 -4.68 -22.27 -17.45
CA GLN A 126 -3.31 -21.86 -17.79
C GLN A 126 -2.51 -21.37 -16.58
N ILE A 127 -3.17 -20.92 -15.52
CA ILE A 127 -2.51 -20.37 -14.33
C ILE A 127 -2.35 -21.39 -13.20
N GLN A 128 -2.89 -22.59 -13.32
CA GLN A 128 -2.64 -23.67 -12.36
C GLN A 128 -1.14 -24.00 -12.32
N GLY A 129 -0.49 -23.71 -11.19
CA GLY A 129 0.96 -23.87 -11.04
C GLY A 129 1.81 -22.67 -11.52
N SER A 130 1.19 -21.57 -11.97
CA SER A 130 1.89 -20.35 -12.43
C SER A 130 2.57 -19.53 -11.32
N GLY A 131 2.45 -19.96 -10.06
CA GLY A 131 3.01 -19.24 -8.92
C GLY A 131 2.21 -18.01 -8.49
N ILE A 132 0.94 -17.89 -8.90
CA ILE A 132 0.06 -16.80 -8.44
C ILE A 132 -0.04 -16.74 -6.92
N ASP A 133 -0.06 -17.89 -6.24
CA ASP A 133 -0.02 -17.97 -4.77
C ASP A 133 1.26 -17.35 -4.21
N GLY A 134 2.40 -17.60 -4.85
CA GLY A 134 3.68 -17.01 -4.48
C GLY A 134 3.70 -15.48 -4.60
N VAL A 135 2.79 -14.87 -5.38
CA VAL A 135 2.63 -13.41 -5.41
C VAL A 135 1.97 -12.90 -4.13
N PHE A 136 0.94 -13.59 -3.64
CA PHE A 136 0.27 -13.24 -2.39
C PHE A 136 1.17 -13.53 -1.18
N ASP A 137 1.89 -14.65 -1.18
CA ASP A 137 2.89 -14.94 -0.15
C ASP A 137 3.98 -13.84 -0.13
N PHE A 138 4.44 -13.41 -1.30
CA PHE A 138 5.40 -12.31 -1.41
C PHE A 138 4.81 -10.99 -0.90
N PHE A 139 3.54 -10.68 -1.23
CA PHE A 139 2.84 -9.51 -0.71
C PHE A 139 2.79 -9.53 0.82
N ASP A 140 2.28 -10.61 1.42
CA ASP A 140 2.11 -10.75 2.86
C ASP A 140 3.45 -10.70 3.60
N SER A 141 4.52 -11.24 2.99
CA SER A 141 5.88 -11.15 3.55
C SER A 141 6.42 -9.72 3.62
N LYS A 142 5.98 -8.85 2.70
CA LYS A 142 6.44 -7.46 2.58
C LYS A 142 5.55 -6.48 3.32
N PHE A 143 4.25 -6.76 3.37
CA PHE A 143 3.24 -5.91 3.97
C PHE A 143 2.34 -6.71 4.92
N PRO A 144 2.90 -7.25 6.02
CA PRO A 144 2.14 -8.06 6.96
C PRO A 144 0.97 -7.25 7.52
N GLY A 145 -0.25 -7.77 7.35
CA GLY A 145 -1.45 -7.10 7.83
C GLY A 145 -1.83 -5.84 7.06
N ALA A 146 -1.47 -5.70 5.78
CA ALA A 146 -1.84 -4.55 4.94
C ALA A 146 -3.32 -4.14 5.03
N LYS A 147 -4.26 -5.12 5.02
CA LYS A 147 -5.69 -4.86 5.23
C LYS A 147 -6.00 -4.25 6.59
N LEU A 148 -5.31 -4.70 7.63
CA LEU A 148 -5.50 -4.20 8.99
C LEU A 148 -5.00 -2.76 9.10
N ILE A 149 -3.84 -2.46 8.52
CA ILE A 149 -3.26 -1.10 8.42
C ILE A 149 -4.22 -0.19 7.64
N ARG A 150 -4.65 -0.61 6.44
CA ARG A 150 -5.65 0.13 5.63
C ARG A 150 -6.89 0.45 6.44
N ASN A 151 -7.51 -0.55 7.06
CA ASN A 151 -8.73 -0.38 7.84
C ASN A 151 -8.53 0.56 9.04
N ALA A 152 -7.35 0.54 9.65
CA ALA A 152 -7.01 1.45 10.75
C ALA A 152 -6.99 2.91 10.31
N PHE A 153 -6.44 3.17 9.12
CA PHE A 153 -6.37 4.51 8.54
C PHE A 153 -7.67 4.96 7.85
N ALA A 154 -8.44 4.03 7.26
CA ALA A 154 -9.72 4.32 6.64
C ALA A 154 -10.80 4.63 7.68
N HIS A 155 -10.81 3.85 8.77
CA HIS A 155 -11.89 3.85 9.75
C HIS A 155 -11.33 3.88 11.18
N PRO A 156 -10.64 4.96 11.60
CA PRO A 156 -9.96 5.01 12.90
C PRO A 156 -10.92 4.83 14.08
N SER A 157 -12.18 5.26 13.95
CA SER A 157 -13.21 5.04 14.98
C SER A 157 -13.44 3.56 15.27
N THR A 158 -13.34 2.68 14.28
CA THR A 158 -13.57 1.23 14.45
C THR A 158 -12.54 0.54 15.35
N LEU A 159 -11.45 1.22 15.70
CA LEU A 159 -10.41 0.67 16.55
C LEU A 159 -10.64 0.93 18.04
N SER A 160 -11.57 1.81 18.42
CA SER A 160 -11.74 2.19 19.83
C SER A 160 -13.08 2.83 20.14
N ASN A 161 -14.17 2.25 19.62
CA ASN A 161 -15.51 2.70 19.96
C ASN A 161 -15.86 2.39 21.43
N THR A 162 -15.19 1.41 22.04
CA THR A 162 -15.42 1.02 23.43
C THR A 162 -14.12 0.91 24.24
N PRO A 163 -14.17 1.11 25.58
CA PRO A 163 -13.03 0.84 26.46
C PRO A 163 -12.53 -0.61 26.41
N ALA A 164 -13.37 -1.55 25.99
CA ALA A 164 -12.96 -2.95 25.79
C ALA A 164 -12.14 -3.13 24.51
N GLU A 165 -12.54 -2.49 23.41
CA GLU A 165 -11.78 -2.48 22.15
C GLU A 165 -10.45 -1.74 22.30
N MET A 166 -10.46 -0.60 22.99
CA MET A 166 -9.25 0.15 23.31
C MET A 166 -8.25 -0.76 24.04
N ARG A 167 -8.68 -1.44 25.12
CA ARG A 167 -7.85 -2.42 25.85
C ARG A 167 -7.35 -3.58 24.99
N ARG A 168 -8.17 -4.09 24.08
CA ARG A 168 -7.76 -5.16 23.13
C ARG A 168 -6.69 -4.69 22.14
N ASN A 169 -6.69 -3.41 21.80
CA ASN A 169 -5.73 -2.79 20.90
C ASN A 169 -4.52 -2.19 21.63
N MET A 170 -4.46 -2.27 22.96
CA MET A 170 -3.23 -1.98 23.70
C MET A 170 -2.21 -3.09 23.47
N HIS A 171 -0.94 -2.72 23.38
CA HIS A 171 0.17 -3.67 23.42
C HIS A 171 0.83 -3.62 24.81
N THR A 172 1.19 -4.79 25.33
CA THR A 172 1.86 -4.95 26.63
C THR A 172 3.27 -5.44 26.40
N GLY A 173 4.27 -4.66 26.82
CA GLY A 173 5.67 -4.98 26.63
C GLY A 173 6.14 -4.98 25.17
N GLY A 174 7.46 -4.95 24.99
CA GLY A 174 8.11 -4.85 23.69
C GLY A 174 8.63 -3.43 23.39
N SER A 175 9.60 -3.35 22.49
CA SER A 175 10.03 -2.07 21.92
C SER A 175 9.68 -2.05 20.44
N SER A 176 8.83 -1.10 20.04
CA SER A 176 8.81 -0.61 18.65
C SER A 176 9.83 0.54 18.54
N ARG A 177 10.17 0.92 17.30
CA ARG A 177 10.92 2.17 17.04
C ARG A 177 10.23 3.41 17.62
N LEU A 178 8.91 3.36 17.84
CA LEU A 178 8.11 4.47 18.39
C LEU A 178 7.96 4.47 19.90
N VAL A 179 7.81 3.28 20.48
CA VAL A 179 7.39 3.14 21.87
C VAL A 179 8.21 2.04 22.51
N ALA A 180 9.03 2.43 23.47
CA ALA A 180 9.52 1.51 24.48
C ALA A 180 8.46 1.47 25.58
N VAL A 181 7.69 0.38 25.66
CA VAL A 181 6.78 0.17 26.78
C VAL A 181 7.54 -0.65 27.82
N PRO A 182 7.76 -0.09 29.04
CA PRO A 182 8.34 -0.86 30.14
C PRO A 182 7.60 -2.18 30.33
N SER A 183 8.34 -3.23 30.70
CA SER A 183 7.74 -4.54 30.97
C SER A 183 6.65 -4.41 32.05
N GLY A 184 5.43 -4.83 31.74
CA GLY A 184 4.28 -4.74 32.65
C GLY A 184 3.39 -3.51 32.44
N GLU A 185 3.78 -2.57 31.59
CA GLU A 185 2.93 -1.44 31.20
C GLU A 185 2.20 -1.74 29.88
N ALA A 186 1.03 -1.12 29.72
CA ALA A 186 0.23 -1.21 28.51
C ALA A 186 0.20 0.17 27.86
N SER A 187 0.57 0.26 26.58
CA SER A 187 0.49 1.50 25.81
C SER A 187 -0.58 1.39 24.72
N TYR A 188 -1.24 2.51 24.48
CA TYR A 188 -2.28 2.65 23.48
C TYR A 188 -1.81 3.60 22.38
N MET A 189 -1.46 3.06 21.22
CA MET A 189 -1.11 3.82 20.03
C MET A 189 -1.92 3.28 18.86
N ILE A 190 -2.94 4.03 18.41
CA ILE A 190 -3.79 3.63 17.28
C ILE A 190 -2.96 3.57 16.01
N SER A 191 -2.32 4.70 15.71
CA SER A 191 -1.48 4.91 14.56
C SER A 191 -0.47 6.00 14.85
N GLY A 192 0.73 5.91 14.31
CA GLY A 192 1.77 6.91 14.49
C GLY A 192 2.82 6.85 13.37
N ILE A 193 3.65 7.88 13.30
CA ILE A 193 4.76 7.98 12.34
C ILE A 193 6.05 8.25 13.13
N SER A 194 7.09 7.43 12.91
CA SER A 194 8.45 7.63 13.43
C SER A 194 9.44 7.72 12.30
N GLY A 195 9.99 8.90 12.05
CA GLY A 195 10.75 9.14 10.83
C GLY A 195 9.87 8.75 9.64
N ARG A 196 10.24 7.67 8.94
CA ARG A 196 9.52 7.15 7.76
C ARG A 196 8.61 5.96 8.05
N VAL A 197 8.65 5.41 9.26
CA VAL A 197 7.88 4.21 9.62
C VAL A 197 6.49 4.62 10.07
N VAL A 198 5.48 4.07 9.38
CA VAL A 198 4.08 4.16 9.75
C VAL A 198 3.73 2.92 10.56
N THR A 199 3.21 3.14 11.76
CA THR A 199 2.89 2.08 12.71
C THR A 199 1.40 2.12 13.05
N VAL A 200 0.79 0.95 13.19
CA VAL A 200 -0.57 0.75 13.70
C VAL A 200 -0.52 -0.36 14.74
N THR A 201 -1.21 -0.18 15.87
CA THR A 201 -1.43 -1.29 16.81
C THR A 201 -2.86 -1.81 16.69
N LYS A 202 -3.02 -3.10 16.42
CA LYS A 202 -4.33 -3.76 16.33
C LYS A 202 -4.26 -5.15 16.92
N ASN A 203 -5.22 -5.48 17.79
CA ASN A 203 -5.27 -6.75 18.52
C ASN A 203 -3.95 -7.09 19.24
N GLY A 204 -3.30 -6.09 19.84
CA GLY A 204 -2.01 -6.24 20.52
C GLY A 204 -0.81 -6.47 19.59
N GLN A 205 -1.01 -6.50 18.26
CA GLN A 205 0.07 -6.61 17.27
C GLN A 205 0.45 -5.22 16.76
N ILE A 206 1.75 -4.98 16.69
CA ILE A 206 2.32 -3.79 16.05
C ILE A 206 2.55 -4.14 14.58
N LEU A 207 1.87 -3.44 13.70
CA LEU A 207 1.97 -3.57 12.25
C LEU A 207 2.64 -2.32 11.71
N GLU A 208 3.61 -2.49 10.82
CA GLU A 208 4.45 -1.39 10.35
C GLU A 208 4.68 -1.49 8.84
N PHE A 209 4.82 -0.34 8.19
CA PHE A 209 5.42 -0.23 6.86
C PHE A 209 6.21 1.08 6.77
N GLU A 210 7.14 1.17 5.82
CA GLU A 210 7.94 2.37 5.62
C GLU A 210 7.42 3.18 4.44
N MET A 211 7.30 4.50 4.60
CA MET A 211 7.13 5.44 3.50
C MET A 211 8.48 5.60 2.81
N SER A 212 8.81 4.80 1.80
CA SER A 212 10.11 4.85 1.13
C SER A 212 10.03 4.52 -0.36
N GLN A 213 11.12 4.81 -1.09
CA GLN A 213 11.27 4.37 -2.47
C GLN A 213 11.30 2.84 -2.57
N GLU A 214 11.87 2.13 -1.58
CA GLU A 214 11.85 0.67 -1.54
C GLU A 214 10.42 0.11 -1.46
N THR A 215 9.54 0.74 -0.68
CA THR A 215 8.11 0.37 -0.63
C THR A 215 7.45 0.57 -1.99
N PHE A 216 7.70 1.70 -2.66
CA PHE A 216 7.21 1.95 -4.02
C PHE A 216 7.70 0.87 -5.00
N ASP A 217 8.99 0.56 -4.98
CA ASP A 217 9.61 -0.43 -5.86
C ASP A 217 9.08 -1.85 -5.56
N THR A 218 8.78 -2.14 -4.29
CA THR A 218 8.18 -3.41 -3.86
C THR A 218 6.76 -3.56 -4.40
N LEU A 219 5.94 -2.51 -4.36
CA LEU A 219 4.59 -2.53 -4.97
C LEU A 219 4.66 -2.76 -6.48
N ALA A 220 5.60 -2.09 -7.17
CA ALA A 220 5.85 -2.31 -8.59
C ALA A 220 6.30 -3.75 -8.88
N ALA A 221 7.18 -4.31 -8.05
CA ALA A 221 7.68 -5.69 -8.18
C ALA A 221 6.57 -6.74 -7.97
N ILE A 222 5.68 -6.52 -6.99
CA ILE A 222 4.48 -7.35 -6.77
C ILE A 222 3.61 -7.36 -8.02
N LEU A 223 3.29 -6.18 -8.55
CA LEU A 223 2.44 -6.06 -9.75
C LEU A 223 3.09 -6.74 -10.95
N LEU A 224 4.40 -6.56 -11.13
CA LEU A 224 5.13 -7.22 -12.21
C LEU A 224 5.11 -8.75 -12.07
N LYS A 225 5.32 -9.29 -10.86
CA LYS A 225 5.21 -10.73 -10.59
C LYS A 225 3.81 -11.25 -10.89
N PHE A 226 2.78 -10.49 -10.53
CA PHE A 226 1.39 -10.82 -10.84
C PHE A 226 1.17 -10.91 -12.36
N TYR A 227 1.64 -9.92 -13.13
CA TYR A 227 1.55 -9.94 -14.59
C TYR A 227 2.34 -11.10 -15.22
N GLN A 228 3.52 -11.41 -14.70
CA GLN A 228 4.31 -12.55 -15.17
C GLN A 228 3.59 -13.89 -14.96
N ALA A 229 2.91 -14.06 -13.82
CA ALA A 229 2.12 -15.26 -13.54
C ALA A 229 0.95 -15.45 -14.54
N LEU A 230 0.51 -14.38 -15.21
CA LEU A 230 -0.55 -14.42 -16.23
C LEU A 230 -0.03 -14.66 -17.66
N GLY A 231 1.29 -14.75 -17.87
CA GLY A 231 1.89 -14.95 -19.20
C GLY A 231 1.38 -16.19 -19.96
N PRO A 232 1.22 -17.37 -19.32
CA PRO A 232 0.64 -18.54 -19.96
C PRO A 232 -0.79 -18.29 -20.46
N ALA A 233 -1.61 -17.58 -19.68
CA ALA A 233 -2.99 -17.25 -20.06
C ALA A 233 -3.05 -16.27 -21.24
N GLU A 234 -2.19 -15.23 -21.27
CA GLU A 234 -2.08 -14.35 -22.43
C GLU A 234 -1.71 -15.12 -23.70
N THR A 235 -0.74 -16.04 -23.59
CA THR A 235 -0.29 -16.87 -24.73
C THR A 235 -1.44 -17.72 -25.28
N GLU A 236 -2.20 -18.37 -24.40
CA GLU A 236 -3.32 -19.22 -24.81
C GLU A 236 -4.47 -18.42 -25.41
N THR A 237 -4.87 -17.31 -24.78
CA THR A 237 -5.96 -16.49 -25.33
C THR A 237 -5.60 -15.89 -26.69
N ARG A 238 -4.32 -15.55 -26.91
CA ARG A 238 -3.81 -15.13 -28.23
C ARG A 238 -3.92 -16.24 -29.27
N ARG A 239 -3.53 -17.48 -28.92
CA ARG A 239 -3.66 -18.65 -29.81
C ARG A 239 -5.11 -18.85 -30.24
N LEU A 240 -6.05 -18.84 -29.29
CA LEU A 240 -7.48 -18.98 -29.56
C LEU A 240 -8.01 -17.86 -30.47
N TRP A 241 -7.54 -16.64 -30.28
CA TRP A 241 -7.90 -15.50 -31.13
C TRP A 241 -7.39 -15.63 -32.56
N ASP A 242 -6.15 -16.07 -32.75
CA ASP A 242 -5.58 -16.33 -34.08
C ASP A 242 -6.37 -17.42 -34.83
N GLU A 243 -6.77 -18.48 -34.13
CA GLU A 243 -7.61 -19.57 -34.68
C GLU A 243 -9.00 -19.07 -35.09
N TRP A 244 -9.67 -18.33 -34.21
CA TRP A 244 -10.96 -17.72 -34.49
C TRP A 244 -10.87 -16.80 -35.71
N ARG A 245 -9.85 -15.94 -35.77
CA ARG A 245 -9.64 -15.01 -36.89
C ARG A 245 -9.39 -15.74 -38.20
N GLY A 246 -8.63 -16.84 -38.17
CA GLY A 246 -8.39 -17.68 -39.34
C GLY A 246 -9.69 -18.25 -39.93
N SER A 247 -10.63 -18.66 -39.07
CA SER A 247 -11.92 -19.21 -39.51
C SER A 247 -12.85 -18.21 -40.20
N LEU A 248 -12.64 -16.90 -40.02
CA LEU A 248 -13.42 -15.85 -40.69
C LEU A 248 -12.95 -15.54 -42.11
N ILE A 249 -11.74 -15.95 -42.48
CA ILE A 249 -11.11 -15.64 -43.77
C ILE A 249 -11.27 -16.81 -44.76
N SER A 250 -11.49 -18.02 -44.25
CA SER A 250 -11.79 -19.24 -45.02
C SER A 250 -13.24 -19.33 -45.43
#